data_AF-A0A804LHG4-F1
#
_entry.id   AF-A0A804LHG4-F1
#
_cell.length_a   1.000
_cell.length_b   1.000
_cell.length_c   1.000
_cell.angle_alpha   90.00
_cell.angle_beta   90.00
_cell.angle_gamma   90.00
#
_symmetry.space_group_name_H-M   'P 1'
#
loop_
_entity.id
_entity.type
_entity.pdbx_description
1 polymer ?
#
loop_
_entity_poly.entity_id
_entity_poly.type
_entity_poly.pdbx_seq_one_letter_code
_entity_poly.pdbx_strand_id
1 'polypeptide(L)'
;MASVLAVSRWSSLLLPLLLLLLLLLVATASQALNVGDLLGTAAPSGSQGCSRTCESSFCIDDYLNTRCNENLLSCLDGVSPAGPTFPGNECDVGQTASVIRGVIESAVLAGKILHKRDDGQ
;
A
#
# COMPACT_ATOMS: atom_id res chain seq x y z
N MET A 1 -6.49 -41.91 -33.81
CA MET A 1 -5.48 -40.82 -33.69
C MET A 1 -6.08 -39.41 -33.82
N ALA A 2 -7.24 -39.22 -34.48
CA ALA A 2 -7.90 -37.90 -34.57
C ALA A 2 -8.46 -37.37 -33.24
N SER A 3 -8.87 -38.24 -32.31
CA SER A 3 -9.51 -37.83 -31.05
C SER A 3 -8.54 -37.27 -30.00
N VAL A 4 -7.26 -37.65 -30.03
CA VAL A 4 -6.24 -37.16 -29.08
C VAL A 4 -5.82 -35.72 -29.41
N LEU A 5 -5.83 -35.36 -30.70
CA LEU A 5 -5.53 -34.00 -31.19
C LEU A 5 -6.67 -32.99 -30.93
N ALA A 6 -7.89 -33.46 -30.65
CA ALA A 6 -9.04 -32.60 -30.33
C ALA A 6 -9.05 -32.19 -28.84
N VAL A 7 -8.69 -33.12 -27.94
CA VAL A 7 -8.57 -32.85 -26.50
C VAL A 7 -7.39 -31.93 -26.19
N SER A 8 -6.25 -32.13 -26.87
CA SER A 8 -5.08 -31.27 -26.70
C SER A 8 -5.30 -29.85 -27.23
N ARG A 9 -6.00 -29.69 -28.37
CA ARG A 9 -6.37 -28.37 -28.92
C ARG A 9 -7.30 -27.57 -28.00
N TRP A 10 -8.28 -28.23 -27.37
CA TRP A 10 -9.12 -27.56 -26.37
C TRP A 10 -8.32 -27.17 -25.13
N SER A 11 -7.40 -28.01 -24.65
CA SER A 11 -6.54 -27.69 -23.52
C SER A 11 -5.55 -26.54 -23.81
N SER A 12 -5.03 -26.47 -25.04
CA SER A 12 -4.14 -25.38 -25.50
C SER A 12 -4.84 -24.04 -25.70
N LEU A 13 -6.17 -24.03 -25.88
CA LEU A 13 -6.98 -22.80 -25.96
C LEU A 13 -7.57 -22.41 -24.60
N LEU A 14 -7.84 -23.38 -23.73
CA LEU A 14 -8.33 -23.17 -22.37
C LEU A 14 -7.29 -22.53 -21.46
N LEU A 15 -6.01 -22.92 -21.57
CA LEU A 15 -4.94 -22.33 -20.75
C LEU A 15 -4.71 -20.84 -21.02
N PRO A 16 -4.54 -20.36 -22.27
CA PRO A 16 -4.40 -18.93 -22.54
C PRO A 16 -5.70 -18.17 -22.29
N LEU A 17 -6.87 -18.79 -22.48
CA LEU A 17 -8.16 -18.18 -22.12
C LEU A 17 -8.31 -18.01 -20.61
N LEU A 18 -7.92 -19.00 -19.82
CA LEU A 18 -7.91 -18.93 -18.35
C LEU A 18 -6.91 -17.90 -17.85
N LEU A 19 -5.72 -17.84 -18.46
CA LEU A 19 -4.70 -16.83 -18.15
C LEU A 19 -5.18 -15.42 -18.50
N LEU A 20 -5.82 -15.25 -19.66
CA LEU A 20 -6.43 -13.99 -20.08
C LEU A 20 -7.56 -13.58 -19.12
N LEU A 21 -8.39 -14.53 -18.67
CA LEU A 21 -9.42 -14.27 -17.67
C LEU A 21 -8.80 -13.82 -16.35
N LEU A 22 -7.74 -14.48 -15.87
CA LEU A 22 -7.02 -14.11 -14.66
C LEU A 22 -6.41 -12.70 -14.76
N LEU A 23 -5.81 -12.37 -15.91
CA LEU A 23 -5.27 -11.03 -16.20
C LEU A 23 -6.37 -9.98 -16.20
N LEU A 24 -7.53 -10.27 -16.79
CA LEU A 24 -8.70 -9.39 -16.78
C LEU A 24 -9.23 -9.17 -15.35
N LEU A 25 -9.31 -10.23 -14.54
CA LEU A 25 -9.72 -10.14 -13.12
C LEU A 25 -8.76 -9.26 -12.30
N VAL A 26 -7.45 -9.42 -12.48
CA VAL A 26 -6.43 -8.59 -11.81
C VAL A 26 -6.47 -7.14 -12.30
N ALA A 27 -6.72 -6.91 -13.59
CA ALA A 27 -6.85 -5.57 -14.17
C ALA A 27 -8.15 -4.84 -13.76
N THR A 28 -9.23 -5.57 -13.47
CA THR A 28 -10.46 -4.97 -12.93
C THR A 28 -10.38 -4.74 -11.41
N ALA A 29 -9.57 -5.54 -10.69
CA ALA A 29 -9.36 -5.35 -9.27
C ALA A 29 -8.61 -4.04 -8.94
N SER A 30 -7.87 -3.46 -9.88
CA SER A 30 -7.23 -2.16 -9.71
C SER A 30 -8.16 -0.97 -9.93
N GLN A 31 -9.40 -1.18 -10.38
CA GLN A 31 -10.36 -0.09 -10.67
C GLN A 31 -11.34 0.21 -9.52
N ALA A 32 -11.26 -0.49 -8.39
CA ALA A 32 -12.07 -0.13 -7.22
C ALA A 32 -11.47 -0.66 -5.90
N LEU A 33 -10.56 0.12 -5.31
CA LEU A 33 -10.43 0.18 -3.85
C LEU A 33 -10.34 1.64 -3.39
N ASN A 34 -11.23 2.50 -3.91
CA ASN A 34 -11.43 3.81 -3.33
C ASN A 34 -12.46 3.69 -2.19
N VAL A 35 -11.98 3.40 -0.98
CA VAL A 35 -12.81 3.34 0.25
C VAL A 35 -13.52 4.68 0.50
N GLY A 36 -13.06 5.78 -0.10
CA GLY A 36 -13.66 7.11 0.03
C GLY A 36 -15.05 7.28 -0.62
N ASP A 37 -15.39 6.53 -1.67
CA ASP A 37 -16.68 6.69 -2.38
C ASP A 37 -17.82 5.89 -1.71
N LEU A 38 -17.47 4.86 -0.94
CA LEU A 38 -18.41 4.08 -0.12
C LEU A 38 -18.87 4.82 1.14
N LEU A 39 -18.19 5.92 1.51
CA LEU A 39 -18.38 6.62 2.77
C LEU A 39 -19.23 7.91 2.68
N GLY A 40 -19.89 8.22 1.56
CA GLY A 40 -20.71 9.45 1.52
C GLY A 40 -21.72 9.62 0.40
N THR A 41 -23.00 9.30 0.67
CA THR A 41 -24.14 9.96 0.01
C THR A 41 -24.58 11.22 0.78
N ALA A 42 -23.63 12.12 1.05
CA ALA A 42 -23.87 13.50 1.45
C ALA A 42 -22.55 14.25 1.34
N ALA A 43 -22.55 15.40 0.66
CA ALA A 43 -21.39 16.28 0.58
C ALA A 43 -20.86 16.53 2.00
N PRO A 44 -19.57 16.25 2.29
CA PRO A 44 -19.04 16.38 3.64
C PRO A 44 -19.11 17.85 4.08
N SER A 45 -19.81 18.10 5.18
CA SER A 45 -19.67 19.35 5.93
C SER A 45 -18.21 19.46 6.36
N GLY A 46 -17.56 20.61 6.08
CA GLY A 46 -16.10 20.81 6.14
C GLY A 46 -15.40 20.67 7.50
N SER A 47 -16.01 19.96 8.46
CA SER A 47 -15.48 19.68 9.79
C SER A 47 -15.52 18.20 10.18
N GLN A 48 -16.00 17.31 9.29
CA GLN A 48 -16.03 15.87 9.50
C GLN A 48 -14.95 15.20 8.65
N GLY A 49 -14.01 14.50 9.30
CA GLY A 49 -13.03 13.62 8.63
C GLY A 49 -11.55 13.99 8.71
N CYS A 50 -11.13 15.03 9.44
CA CYS A 50 -9.72 15.45 9.49
C CYS A 50 -9.19 15.73 10.91
N SER A 51 -7.89 15.48 11.13
CA SER A 51 -7.13 15.83 12.35
C SER A 51 -7.13 17.35 12.62
N ARG A 52 -6.89 17.78 13.88
CA ARG A 52 -6.92 19.20 14.31
C ARG A 52 -5.58 19.74 14.86
N THR A 53 -4.51 18.96 14.77
CA THR A 53 -3.09 19.29 15.04
C THR A 53 -2.23 18.09 14.56
N CYS A 54 -0.89 18.10 14.48
CA CYS A 54 -0.02 19.01 13.72
C CYS A 54 0.41 18.30 12.41
N GLU A 55 0.66 19.08 11.35
CA GLU A 55 0.91 18.65 9.96
C GLU A 55 2.41 18.62 9.61
N SER A 56 2.80 17.77 8.64
CA SER A 56 4.18 17.67 8.11
C SER A 56 4.27 18.22 6.68
N SER A 57 4.30 19.54 6.52
CA SER A 57 4.39 20.19 5.21
C SER A 57 5.64 19.73 4.42
N PHE A 58 5.40 19.21 3.21
CA PHE A 58 6.35 18.78 2.16
C PHE A 58 7.17 17.50 2.39
N CYS A 59 6.49 16.39 2.72
CA CYS A 59 6.82 15.06 2.14
C CYS A 59 6.30 14.88 0.70
N ILE A 60 6.09 16.00 -0.02
CA ILE A 60 4.91 16.19 -0.87
C ILE A 60 4.90 15.38 -2.17
N ASP A 61 3.72 14.84 -2.41
CA ASP A 61 3.22 13.94 -3.47
C ASP A 61 3.70 12.49 -3.50
N ASP A 62 4.69 12.10 -2.70
CA ASP A 62 5.21 10.74 -2.75
C ASP A 62 5.36 10.07 -1.38
N TYR A 63 4.50 9.08 -1.12
CA TYR A 63 4.58 8.22 0.07
C TYR A 63 5.84 7.34 0.09
N LEU A 64 6.56 7.23 -1.03
CA LEU A 64 7.85 6.56 -1.15
C LEU A 64 9.05 7.51 -1.08
N ASN A 65 8.84 8.80 -0.82
CA ASN A 65 9.94 9.74 -0.63
C ASN A 65 10.93 9.24 0.43
N THR A 66 12.14 8.91 0.00
CA THR A 66 13.13 8.22 0.84
C THR A 66 13.53 9.06 2.04
N ARG A 67 13.61 10.39 1.88
CA ARG A 67 13.97 11.31 2.97
C ARG A 67 12.93 11.32 4.09
N CYS A 68 11.64 11.29 3.74
CA CYS A 68 10.58 11.26 4.74
C CYS A 68 10.53 9.91 5.46
N ASN A 69 10.62 8.81 4.72
CA ASN A 69 10.60 7.47 5.29
C ASN A 69 11.84 7.20 6.17
N GLU A 70 13.04 7.66 5.79
CA GLU A 70 14.26 7.54 6.61
C GLU A 70 14.19 8.38 7.90
N ASN A 71 13.62 9.59 7.83
CA ASN A 71 13.38 10.41 9.02
C ASN A 71 12.37 9.75 9.97
N LEU A 72 11.32 9.11 9.44
CA LEU A 72 10.35 8.37 10.23
C LEU A 72 10.98 7.14 10.91
N LEU A 73 11.85 6.40 10.22
CA LEU A 73 12.62 5.31 10.85
C LEU A 73 13.47 5.81 12.02
N SER A 74 14.14 6.95 11.84
CA SER A 74 14.93 7.58 12.90
C SER A 74 14.07 8.01 14.10
N CYS A 75 12.84 8.46 13.85
CA CYS A 75 11.88 8.79 14.89
C CYS A 75 11.44 7.53 15.66
N LEU A 76 11.14 6.43 14.95
CA LEU A 76 10.77 5.15 15.55
C LEU A 76 11.89 4.55 16.41
N ASP A 77 13.15 4.76 16.04
CA ASP A 77 14.31 4.37 16.88
C ASP A 77 14.39 5.14 18.20
N GLY A 78 13.86 6.35 18.24
CA GLY A 78 13.77 7.18 19.44
C GLY A 78 12.60 6.83 20.36
N VAL A 79 11.67 5.96 19.91
CA VAL A 79 10.50 5.59 20.71
C VAL A 79 10.93 4.67 21.85
N SER A 80 10.72 5.12 23.09
CA SER A 80 10.89 4.26 24.25
C SER A 80 9.69 3.32 24.40
N PRO A 81 9.87 1.99 24.29
CA PRO A 81 8.76 1.03 24.45
C PRO A 81 8.22 0.99 25.89
N ALA A 82 9.02 1.43 26.86
CA ALA A 82 8.62 1.57 28.26
C ALA A 82 8.14 2.99 28.61
N GLY A 83 8.06 3.90 27.64
CA GLY A 83 7.59 5.26 27.83
C GLY A 83 6.08 5.33 28.11
N PRO A 84 5.60 6.42 28.73
CA PRO A 84 4.16 6.62 28.89
C PRO A 84 3.47 6.73 27.54
N THR A 85 2.31 6.10 27.43
CA THR A 85 1.39 6.20 26.28
C THR A 85 0.09 6.86 26.72
N PHE A 86 -0.80 7.16 25.76
CA PHE A 86 -2.09 7.77 26.05
C PHE A 86 -3.02 6.80 26.82
N PRO A 87 -3.93 7.34 27.67
CA PRO A 87 -4.86 6.51 28.44
C PRO A 87 -5.81 5.75 27.52
N GLY A 88 -6.05 4.48 27.83
CA GLY A 88 -6.89 3.59 27.02
C GLY A 88 -6.17 2.96 25.81
N ASN A 89 -4.85 3.11 25.69
CA ASN A 89 -4.09 2.35 24.70
C ASN A 89 -4.13 0.85 25.02
N GLU A 90 -4.69 0.07 24.11
CA GLU A 90 -4.75 -1.40 24.19
C GLU A 90 -3.58 -2.08 23.46
N CYS A 91 -2.79 -1.32 22.70
CA CYS A 91 -1.69 -1.83 21.89
C CYS A 91 -0.34 -1.74 22.63
N ASP A 92 0.51 -2.75 22.45
CA ASP A 92 1.90 -2.66 22.88
C ASP A 92 2.66 -1.65 22.01
N VAL A 93 3.30 -0.66 22.63
CA VAL A 93 3.96 0.45 21.94
C VAL A 93 5.15 -0.05 21.12
N GLY A 94 5.96 -0.96 21.69
CA GLY A 94 7.13 -1.51 21.01
C GLY A 94 6.75 -2.36 19.81
N GLN A 95 5.76 -3.25 19.96
CA GLN A 95 5.23 -4.09 18.90
C GLN A 95 4.66 -3.24 17.78
N THR A 96 3.84 -2.23 18.11
CA THR A 96 3.24 -1.34 17.12
C THR A 96 4.30 -0.55 16.36
N ALA A 97 5.29 0.02 17.07
CA ALA A 97 6.41 0.71 16.45
C ALA A 97 7.21 -0.20 15.52
N SER A 98 7.42 -1.47 15.89
CA SER A 98 8.10 -2.47 15.07
C SER A 98 7.32 -2.81 13.79
N VAL A 99 6.00 -2.93 13.87
CA VAL A 99 5.15 -3.18 12.68
C VAL A 99 5.23 -2.00 11.72
N ILE A 100 5.14 -0.77 12.23
CA ILE A 100 5.26 0.44 11.43
C ILE A 100 6.65 0.48 10.78
N ARG A 101 7.73 0.23 11.54
CA ARG A 101 9.10 0.16 11.02
C ARG A 101 9.21 -0.76 9.80
N GLY A 102 8.63 -1.96 9.84
CA GLY A 102 8.70 -2.91 8.72
C GLY A 102 8.06 -2.39 7.43
N VAL A 103 6.94 -1.66 7.54
CA VAL A 103 6.29 -1.01 6.39
C VAL A 103 7.16 0.11 5.84
N ILE A 104 7.73 0.93 6.71
CA ILE A 104 8.55 2.08 6.28
C ILE A 104 9.89 1.64 5.68
N GLU A 105 10.53 0.59 6.19
CA GLU A 105 11.73 -0.02 5.57
C GLU A 105 11.45 -0.47 4.13
N SER A 106 10.28 -1.08 3.92
CA SER A 106 9.82 -1.48 2.59
C SER A 106 9.57 -0.27 1.69
N ALA A 107 8.99 0.81 2.22
CA ALA A 107 8.76 2.05 1.49
C ALA A 107 10.08 2.75 1.09
N VAL A 108 11.10 2.77 1.97
CA VAL A 108 12.44 3.28 1.63
C VAL A 108 13.06 2.47 0.48
N LEU A 109 12.98 1.14 0.56
CA LEU A 109 13.49 0.27 -0.50
C LEU A 109 12.77 0.53 -1.84
N ALA A 110 11.44 0.61 -1.81
CA ALA A 110 10.64 0.88 -2.99
C ALA A 110 10.94 2.26 -3.60
N GLY A 111 11.06 3.32 -2.78
CA GLY A 111 11.45 4.65 -3.25
C GLY A 111 12.82 4.66 -3.92
N LYS A 112 13.83 4.03 -3.29
CA LYS A 112 15.18 3.90 -3.87
C LYS A 112 15.20 3.16 -5.21
N ILE A 113 14.31 2.20 -5.41
CA ILE A 113 14.20 1.47 -6.68
C ILE A 113 13.49 2.33 -7.73
N LEU A 114 12.36 2.94 -7.38
CA LEU A 114 11.51 3.65 -8.34
C LEU A 114 12.09 5.00 -8.77
N HIS A 115 12.66 5.79 -7.84
CA HIS A 115 13.33 7.05 -8.20
C HIS A 115 14.59 6.83 -9.02
N LYS A 116 15.36 5.77 -8.73
CA LYS A 116 16.53 5.40 -9.53
C LYS A 116 16.18 5.05 -10.98
N ARG A 117 14.96 4.57 -11.25
CA ARG A 117 14.49 4.29 -12.62
C ARG A 117 14.03 5.54 -13.36
N ASP A 118 13.65 6.59 -12.64
CA ASP A 118 13.19 7.86 -13.22
C ASP A 118 14.38 8.76 -13.60
N ASP A 119 15.45 8.79 -12.78
CA ASP A 119 16.71 9.50 -13.07
C ASP A 119 17.53 8.89 -14.23
N GLY A 120 17.14 7.70 -14.70
CA GLY A 120 17.81 6.93 -15.76
C GLY A 120 17.19 7.04 -17.15
N GLN A 121 16.20 7.93 -17.33
CA GLN A 121 15.67 8.32 -18.64
C GLN A 121 16.32 9.60 -19.17
#